data_AF-A0A9D5SN86-F1
#
_entry.id   AF-A0A9D5SN86-F1
#
_cell.length_a   1.000
_cell.length_b   1.000
_cell.length_c   1.000
_cell.angle_alpha   90.00
_cell.angle_beta   90.00
_cell.angle_gamma   90.00
#
_symmetry.space_group_name_H-M   'P 1'
#
loop_
_entity.id
_entity.type
_entity.pdbx_description
1 polymer ?
#
loop_
_entity_poly.entity_id
_entity_poly.type
_entity_poly.pdbx_seq_one_letter_code
_entity_poly.pdbx_strand_id
1 'polypeptide(L)' 'MGVCCDEKQKNKHLGIEIDAELHYKLHYIAKYYGRSGNGEILYLIRREIMAFEKAEGEIELPR' A
#
# COMPACT_ATOMS: atom_id res chain seq x y z
N MET A 1 -15.60 19.40 -31.49
CA MET A 1 -15.43 19.56 -30.03
C MET A 1 -15.11 18.19 -29.47
N GLY A 2 -13.83 17.84 -29.43
CA GLY A 2 -13.36 16.59 -28.82
C GLY A 2 -13.29 16.80 -27.31
N VAL A 3 -14.03 16.00 -26.56
CA VAL A 3 -13.84 15.88 -25.11
C VAL A 3 -12.51 15.15 -24.93
N CYS A 4 -11.49 15.85 -24.47
CA CYS A 4 -10.29 15.19 -23.95
C CYS A 4 -10.74 14.40 -22.72
N CYS A 5 -10.73 13.07 -22.84
CA CYS A 5 -10.99 12.17 -21.74
C CYS A 5 -9.95 12.44 -20.64
N ASP A 6 -10.41 12.91 -19.48
CA ASP A 6 -9.61 12.91 -18.26
C ASP A 6 -9.06 11.49 -18.01
N GLU A 7 -7.73 11.35 -17.92
CA GLU A 7 -7.07 10.11 -17.52
C GLU A 7 -7.42 9.79 -16.06
N LYS A 8 -8.61 9.22 -15.85
CA LYS A 8 -9.10 8.82 -14.53
C LYS A 8 -8.15 7.77 -13.94
N GLN A 9 -7.57 8.14 -12.81
CA GLN A 9 -6.77 7.33 -11.89
C GLN A 9 -7.07 5.82 -12.00
N LYS A 10 -6.13 5.08 -12.59
CA LYS A 10 -6.19 3.61 -12.61
C LYS A 10 -5.98 3.14 -11.17
N ASN A 11 -7.04 2.75 -10.47
CA ASN A 11 -6.91 1.98 -9.22
C ASN A 11 -6.06 0.75 -9.50
N LYS A 12 -4.78 0.81 -9.12
CA LYS A 12 -3.85 -0.32 -9.28
C LYS A 12 -4.14 -1.31 -8.16
N HIS A 13 -4.65 -2.50 -8.52
CA HIS A 13 -4.83 -3.60 -7.59
C HIS A 13 -3.48 -4.28 -7.38
N LEU A 14 -3.12 -4.50 -6.11
CA LEU A 14 -1.93 -5.26 -5.74
C LEU A 14 -2.38 -6.67 -5.33
N GLY A 15 -1.96 -7.67 -6.10
CA GLY A 15 -2.03 -9.08 -5.70
C GLY A 15 -0.68 -9.50 -5.12
N ILE A 16 -0.71 -10.20 -3.99
CA ILE A 16 0.48 -10.80 -3.37
C ILE A 16 0.21 -12.26 -3.07
N GLU A 17 1.20 -13.11 -3.32
CA GLU A 17 1.19 -14.51 -2.89
C GLU A 17 1.97 -14.62 -1.58
N ILE A 18 1.33 -15.18 -0.56
CA ILE A 18 1.90 -15.41 0.75
C ILE A 18 1.39 -16.75 1.27
N ASP A 19 2.15 -17.38 2.17
CA ASP A 19 1.73 -18.62 2.80
C ASP A 19 0.52 -18.40 3.74
N ALA A 20 -0.16 -19.50 4.06
CA ALA A 20 -1.37 -19.47 4.87
C ALA A 20 -1.13 -18.96 6.31
N GLU A 21 0.05 -19.24 6.88
CA GLU A 21 0.40 -18.81 8.24
C GLU A 21 0.59 -17.29 8.29
N LEU A 22 1.31 -16.74 7.32
CA LEU A 22 1.51 -15.29 7.21
C LEU A 22 0.20 -14.56 6.93
N HIS A 23 -0.65 -15.09 6.05
CA HIS A 23 -1.98 -14.53 5.77
C HIS A 23 -2.84 -14.49 7.05
N TYR A 24 -2.83 -15.56 7.85
CA TYR A 24 -3.53 -15.59 9.14
C TYR A 24 -3.01 -14.54 10.12
N LYS A 25 -1.67 -14.47 10.30
CA LYS A 25 -1.04 -13.51 11.22
C LYS A 25 -1.30 -12.06 10.82
N LEU A 26 -1.27 -11.76 9.52
CA LEU A 26 -1.63 -10.44 9.00
C LEU A 26 -3.04 -10.05 9.43
N HIS A 27 -4.03 -10.91 9.18
CA HIS A 27 -5.42 -10.64 9.54
C HIS A 27 -5.64 -10.55 11.05
N TYR A 28 -4.92 -11.34 11.85
CA TYR A 28 -4.96 -11.27 13.31
C TYR A 28 -4.52 -9.88 13.81
N ILE A 29 -3.37 -9.40 13.33
CA ILE A 29 -2.81 -8.10 13.70
C ILE A 29 -3.69 -6.96 13.18
N ALA A 30 -4.16 -7.06 11.93
CA ALA A 30 -5.06 -6.06 11.35
C ALA A 30 -6.32 -5.90 12.21
N LYS A 31 -6.94 -7.02 12.65
CA LYS A 31 -8.11 -6.99 13.54
C LYS A 31 -7.80 -6.33 14.88
N TYR A 32 -6.64 -6.63 15.48
CA TYR A 32 -6.21 -6.00 16.73
C TYR A 32 -6.15 -4.47 16.62
N TYR A 33 -5.63 -3.94 15.51
CA TYR A 33 -5.57 -2.50 15.24
C TYR A 33 -6.84 -1.91 14.62
N GLY A 34 -7.90 -2.69 14.44
CA GLY A 34 -9.16 -2.23 13.83
C GLY A 34 -9.08 -1.94 12.33
N ARG A 35 -8.20 -2.63 11.60
CA ARG A 35 -7.96 -2.47 10.16
C ARG A 35 -8.36 -3.73 9.39
N SER A 36 -8.61 -3.58 8.09
CA SER A 36 -8.65 -4.72 7.16
C SER A 36 -7.22 -5.19 6.83
N GLY A 37 -7.06 -6.41 6.29
CA GLY A 37 -5.76 -6.92 5.85
C GLY A 37 -5.07 -5.98 4.86
N ASN A 38 -5.80 -5.51 3.84
CA ASN A 38 -5.28 -4.51 2.90
C ASN A 38 -4.94 -3.18 3.58
N GLY A 39 -5.75 -2.74 4.54
CA GLY A 39 -5.47 -1.53 5.32
C GLY A 39 -4.18 -1.63 6.12
N GLU A 40 -3.90 -2.80 6.70
CA GLU A 40 -2.66 -3.08 7.41
C GLU A 40 -1.45 -3.11 6.46
N ILE A 41 -1.56 -3.78 5.31
CA ILE A 41 -0.49 -3.78 4.29
C ILE A 41 -0.16 -2.35 3.85
N LEU A 42 -1.18 -1.54 3.52
CA LEU A 42 -0.97 -0.15 3.12
C LEU A 42 -0.33 0.69 4.22
N TYR A 43 -0.72 0.47 5.47
CA TYR A 43 -0.12 1.13 6.62
C TYR A 43 1.36 0.77 6.77
N LEU A 44 1.70 -0.53 6.68
CA LEU A 44 3.07 -1.02 6.79
C LEU A 44 3.96 -0.46 5.67
N ILE A 45 3.49 -0.48 4.41
CA ILE A 45 4.23 0.09 3.27
C ILE A 45 4.51 1.57 3.48
N ARG A 46 3.49 2.36 3.86
CA ARG A 46 3.67 3.81 4.09
C ARG A 46 4.62 4.08 5.25
N ARG A 47 4.51 3.30 6.32
CA ARG A 47 5.40 3.42 7.48
C ARG A 47 6.85 3.15 7.09
N GLU A 48 7.08 2.12 6.28
CA GLU A 48 8.42 1.77 5.80
C GLU A 48 9.00 2.86 4.90
N ILE A 49 8.21 3.39 3.96
CA ILE A 49 8.64 4.51 3.10
C ILE A 49 9.01 5.72 3.95
N MET A 50 8.16 6.14 4.90
CA MET A 50 8.47 7.27 5.78
C MET A 50 9.73 7.04 6.63
N ALA A 51 9.94 5.82 7.12
CA ALA A 51 11.12 5.48 7.91
C ALA A 51 12.39 5.55 7.05
N PHE A 52 12.32 5.03 5.83
CA PHE A 52 13.40 5.10 4.85
C PHE A 52 13.71 6.55 4.46
N GLU A 53 12.71 7.34 4.08
CA GLU A 53 12.90 8.73 3.66
C GLU A 53 13.47 9.62 4.77
N LYS A 54 13.11 9.32 6.03
CA LYS A 54 13.70 10.01 7.19
C LYS A 54 15.18 9.67 7.38
N ALA A 55 15.62 8.47 7.01
CA ALA A 55 16.99 8.01 7.20
C ALA A 55 17.91 8.36 6.01
N GLU A 56 17.42 8.16 4.78
CA GLU A 56 18.21 8.20 3.55
C GLU A 56 17.89 9.41 2.65
N GLY A 57 16.81 10.15 2.92
CA GLY A 57 16.31 11.25 2.10
C GLY A 57 15.08 10.88 1.26
N GLU A 58 14.37 11.90 0.76
CA GLU A 58 13.12 11.74 0.02
C GLU A 58 13.29 10.95 -1.29
N ILE A 59 12.32 10.08 -1.61
CA ILE A 59 12.31 9.31 -2.85
C ILE A 59 11.74 10.18 -3.96
N GLU A 60 12.58 10.55 -4.93
CA GLU A 60 12.13 11.28 -6.12
C GLU A 60 11.33 10.34 -7.06
N LEU A 61 10.11 10.73 -7.40
CA LEU A 61 9.28 10.00 -8.36
C LEU A 61 9.64 10.39 -9.81
N PRO A 62 9.80 9.42 -10.72
CA PRO A 62 9.96 9.73 -12.14
C PRO A 62 8.71 10.43 -12.67
N ARG A 63 8.93 11.46 -13.49
CA ARG A 63 7.86 12.20 -14.18
C ARG A 63 7.38 11.48 -15.43
#